data_AF-A0A9D7XJA9-F1
#
_entry.id   AF-A0A9D7XJA9-F1
#
_cell.length_a   1.000
_cell.length_b   1.000
_cell.length_c   1.000
_cell.angle_alpha   90.00
_cell.angle_beta   90.00
_cell.angle_gamma   90.00
#
_symmetry.space_group_name_H-M   'P 1'
#
loop_
_entity.id
_entity.type
_entity.pdbx_description
1 polymer ?
#
loop_
_entity_poly.entity_id
_entity_poly.type
_entity_poly.pdbx_seq_one_letter_code
_entity_poly.pdbx_strand_id
1 'polypeptide(L)' 'MIFFNPAGAPELACDECGCRWFDRIRNTCYECGCEVPAATVAEFERALAEFQRRAKTQPLDRSQS' A
#
# COMPACT_ATOMS: atom_id res chain seq x y z
N MET A 1 6.70 -6.09 -0.08
CA MET A 1 7.25 -4.87 0.53
C MET A 1 6.24 -3.73 0.56
N ILE A 2 6.41 -2.78 1.48
CA ILE A 2 5.63 -1.54 1.57
C ILE A 2 6.59 -0.37 1.36
N PHE A 3 6.18 0.63 0.58
CA PHE A 3 6.90 1.88 0.40
C PHE A 3 5.93 3.06 0.53
N PHE A 4 6.44 4.26 0.74
CA PHE A 4 5.62 5.46 0.91
C PHE A 4 5.79 6.37 -0.29
N ASN A 5 4.67 6.81 -0.87
CA ASN A 5 4.71 7.79 -1.94
C ASN A 5 5.05 9.20 -1.40
N PRO A 6 5.29 10.20 -2.26
CA PRO A 6 5.66 11.55 -1.81
C PRO A 6 4.63 12.23 -0.89
N ALA A 7 3.35 11.82 -0.97
CA ALA A 7 2.31 12.29 -0.05
C ALA A 7 2.34 11.58 1.32
N GLY A 8 3.23 10.60 1.49
CA GLY A 8 3.34 9.77 2.69
C GLY A 8 2.30 8.65 2.78
N ALA A 9 1.56 8.37 1.69
CA ALA A 9 0.62 7.24 1.67
C ALA A 9 1.39 5.93 1.45
N PRO A 10 1.08 4.86 2.22
CA PRO A 10 1.70 3.56 2.01
C PRO A 10 1.17 2.93 0.72
N GLU A 11 2.05 2.23 0.02
CA GLU A 11 1.76 1.46 -1.19
C GLU A 11 2.40 0.07 -1.07
N LEU A 12 1.64 -0.95 -1.49
CA LEU A 12 2.07 -2.35 -1.45
C LEU A 12 2.69 -2.75 -2.80
N ALA A 13 3.83 -3.44 -2.77
CA ALA A 13 4.48 -4.02 -3.95
C ALA A 13 5.01 -5.43 -3.66
N CYS A 14 5.02 -6.28 -4.68
CA CYS A 14 5.61 -7.61 -4.63
C CYS A 14 7.11 -7.51 -4.35
N ASP A 15 7.62 -8.33 -3.43
CA ASP A 15 9.05 -8.36 -3.08
C ASP A 15 9.95 -8.85 -4.23
N GLU A 16 9.39 -9.66 -5.15
CA GLU A 16 10.18 -10.29 -6.21
C GLU A 16 10.26 -9.47 -7.50
N CYS A 17 9.15 -8.84 -7.90
CA CYS A 17 9.07 -8.11 -9.18
C CYS A 17 8.75 -6.61 -9.01
N GLY A 18 8.39 -6.15 -7.81
CA GLY A 18 7.97 -4.77 -7.58
C GLY A 18 6.58 -4.40 -8.13
N CYS A 19 5.86 -5.36 -8.74
CA CYS A 19 4.51 -5.13 -9.22
C CYS A 19 3.55 -4.78 -8.08
N ARG A 20 2.64 -3.85 -8.36
CA ARG A 20 1.65 -3.31 -7.40
C ARG A 20 0.24 -3.86 -7.60
N TRP A 21 0.11 -4.84 -8.50
CA TRP A 21 -1.16 -5.44 -8.87
C TRP A 21 -1.25 -6.83 -8.26
N PHE A 22 -2.27 -7.04 -7.42
CA PHE A 22 -2.46 -8.28 -6.68
C PHE A 22 -3.83 -8.92 -6.93
N ASP A 23 -3.85 -10.24 -7.09
CA ASP A 23 -5.07 -11.05 -7.10
C ASP A 23 -5.61 -11.10 -5.67
N ARG A 24 -6.76 -10.48 -5.43
CA ARG A 24 -7.40 -10.41 -4.11
C ARG A 24 -8.10 -11.70 -3.68
N ILE A 25 -8.27 -12.65 -4.60
CA ILE A 25 -8.86 -13.97 -4.32
C ILE A 25 -7.75 -14.92 -3.88
N ARG A 26 -6.61 -14.92 -4.60
CA ARG A 26 -5.48 -15.83 -4.34
C ARG A 26 -4.39 -15.25 -3.47
N ASN A 27 -4.43 -13.95 -3.23
CA ASN A 27 -3.41 -13.20 -2.51
C ASN A 27 -2.00 -13.36 -3.13
N THR A 28 -1.93 -13.27 -4.45
CA THR A 28 -0.69 -13.42 -5.23
C THR A 28 -0.45 -12.22 -6.13
N CYS A 29 0.81 -11.96 -6.46
CA CYS A 29 1.19 -11.00 -7.50
C CYS A 29 0.63 -11.42 -8.87
N TYR A 30 0.03 -10.48 -9.60
CA TYR A 30 -0.47 -10.77 -10.95
C TYR A 30 0.63 -11.03 -11.98
N GLU A 31 1.81 -10.44 -11.79
CA GLU A 31 2.91 -10.54 -12.76
C GLU A 31 3.70 -11.83 -12.59
N CYS A 32 4.21 -12.09 -11.39
CA CYS A 32 5.08 -13.25 -11.14
C CYS A 32 4.39 -14.42 -10.43
N GLY A 33 3.14 -14.26 -9.97
CA GLY A 33 2.40 -15.31 -9.25
C GLY A 33 2.86 -15.55 -7.81
N CYS A 34 3.87 -14.82 -7.32
CA CYS A 34 4.38 -14.98 -5.96
C CYS A 34 3.31 -14.60 -4.93
N GLU A 35 3.21 -15.40 -3.86
CA GLU A 35 2.29 -15.14 -2.76
C GLU A 35 2.66 -13.86 -2.02
N VAL A 36 1.65 -13.07 -1.67
CA VAL A 36 1.82 -11.90 -0.81
C VAL A 36 1.65 -12.36 0.63
N PRO A 37 2.70 -12.30 1.47
CA PRO A 37 2.59 -12.75 2.84
C PRO A 37 1.49 -12.00 3.59
N ALA A 38 0.62 -12.72 4.31
CA ALA A 38 -0.45 -12.12 5.09
C ALA A 38 0.08 -11.08 6.12
N ALA A 39 1.29 -11.28 6.62
CA ALA A 39 1.97 -10.33 7.50
C ALA A 39 2.21 -8.97 6.82
N THR A 40 2.60 -8.97 5.54
CA THR A 40 2.81 -7.76 4.75
C THR A 40 1.49 -7.05 4.47
N VAL A 41 0.42 -7.79 4.19
CA VAL A 41 -0.94 -7.23 4.05
C VAL A 41 -1.38 -6.56 5.36
N ALA A 42 -1.22 -7.24 6.49
CA ALA A 42 -1.57 -6.69 7.80
C ALA A 42 -0.74 -5.44 8.16
N GLU A 43 0.54 -5.40 7.78
CA GLU A 43 1.37 -4.22 7.95
C GLU A 43 0.89 -3.05 7.08
N PHE A 44 0.54 -3.32 5.83
CA PHE A 44 0.00 -2.33 4.91
C PHE A 44 -1.32 -1.74 5.43
N GLU A 45 -2.23 -2.57 5.91
CA GLU A 45 -3.50 -2.14 6.49
C GLU A 45 -3.30 -1.24 7.72
N ARG A 46 -2.34 -1.58 8.60
CA ARG A 46 -1.98 -0.74 9.75
C ARG A 46 -1.45 0.63 9.31
N ALA A 47 -0.53 0.66 8.36
CA ALA A 47 0.04 1.89 7.82
C ALA A 47 -1.03 2.76 7.14
N LEU A 48 -1.94 2.12 6.38
CA LEU A 48 -3.03 2.81 5.69
C LEU A 48 -3.99 3.46 6.69
N ALA A 49 -4.36 2.74 7.75
CA ALA A 49 -5.21 3.28 8.81
C ALA A 49 -4.54 4.46 9.55
N GLU A 50 -3.22 4.43 9.73
CA GLU A 50 -2.46 5.57 10.26
C GLU A 50 -2.47 6.78 9.33
N PHE A 51 -2.17 6.58 8.05
CA PHE A 51 -2.21 7.65 7.05
C PHE A 51 -3.60 8.31 6.99
N GLN A 52 -4.66 7.51 6.96
CA GLN A 52 -6.04 8.01 6.96
C GLN A 52 -6.39 8.79 8.24
N ARG A 53 -5.88 8.38 9.40
CA ARG A 53 -6.07 9.14 10.65
C ARG A 53 -5.42 10.51 10.56
N ARG A 54 -4.18 10.59 10.06
CA ARG A 54 -3.45 11.86 9.87
C ARG A 54 -4.12 12.77 8.83
N ALA A 55 -4.60 12.20 7.72
CA ALA A 55 -5.29 12.93 6.66
C ALA A 55 -6.64 13.52 7.11
N LYS A 56 -7.30 12.93 8.13
CA LYS A 56 -8.54 13.47 8.72
C LYS A 56 -8.30 14.63 9.68
N THR A 57 -7.13 14.69 10.30
CA THR A 57 -6.75 15.79 11.22
C THR A 57 -6.06 16.96 10.52
N GLN A 58 -5.58 16.77 9.29
CA GLN A 58 -5.07 17.85 8.44
C GLN A 58 -6.19 18.34 7.51
N PRO A 59 -6.49 19.65 7.43
CA PRO A 59 -7.32 20.14 6.34
C PRO A 59 -6.62 19.78 5.01
N LEU A 60 -7.37 19.19 4.08
CA LEU A 60 -6.92 18.95 2.71
C LEU A 60 -6.59 20.30 2.07
N ASP A 61 -5.34 20.74 2.15
CA ASP A 61 -4.85 21.80 1.29
C ASP A 61 -4.76 21.24 -0.14
N ARG A 62 -5.80 21.50 -0.92
CA ARG A 62 -5.92 21.05 -2.33
C ARG A 62 -5.10 21.94 -3.28
N SER A 63 -4.11 22.67 -2.77
CA SER A 63 -3.24 23.54 -3.56
C SER A 63 -2.04 22.78 -4.12
N GLN A 64 -2.27 21.88 -5.07
CA GLN A 64 -1.21 21.51 -6.03
C GLN A 64 -1.85 21.52 -7.41
N SER A 65 -1.61 22.64 -8.12
CA SER A 65 -1.95 22.90 -9.52
C SER A 65 -0.87 22.37 -10.45
#